data_AF-A0A832B9V0-F1
#
_entry.id   AF-A0A832B9V0-F1
#
_cell.length_a   1.000
_cell.length_b   1.000
_cell.length_c   1.000
_cell.angle_alpha   90.00
_cell.angle_beta   90.00
_cell.angle_gamma   90.00
#
_symmetry.space_group_name_H-M   'P 1'
#
loop_
_entity.id
_entity.type
_entity.pdbx_description
1 polymer ?
#
loop_
_entity_poly.entity_id
_entity_poly.type
_entity_poly.pdbx_seq_one_letter_code
_entity_poly.pdbx_strand_id
1 'polypeptide(L)'
;MDAMGSARCHTPTCRWFSVTASSLFDADLFRRGKEFLRTRDPVLARVMDECGEVRLAPNGYRSHFEALAEAIVYQQLSGMAAERIFSRLRSLFPSGEITPRELAGLPDDVLRGTGLSQMKVSYLKDLAVHALQPDNHLERLHELADNEVEEALVRL
;
A
#
# COMPACT_ATOMS: atom_id res chain seq x y z
N MET A 1 23.16 -24.72 -17.62
CA MET A 1 22.94 -25.35 -16.30
C MET A 1 22.15 -24.36 -15.47
N ASP A 2 21.02 -23.87 -15.98
CA ASP A 2 19.67 -24.48 -15.90
C ASP A 2 19.16 -24.39 -14.46
N ALA A 3 18.10 -23.65 -14.13
CA ALA A 3 16.78 -23.74 -14.75
C ALA A 3 15.98 -22.43 -14.71
N MET A 4 15.55 -21.97 -15.90
CA MET A 4 14.43 -21.03 -16.09
C MET A 4 13.12 -21.83 -16.08
N GLY A 5 12.34 -21.70 -15.00
CA GLY A 5 10.97 -22.19 -14.94
C GLY A 5 10.02 -21.19 -15.61
N SER A 6 9.89 -21.23 -16.93
CA SER A 6 8.90 -20.43 -17.67
C SER A 6 7.51 -21.05 -17.52
N ALA A 7 6.61 -20.45 -16.73
CA ALA A 7 5.18 -20.73 -16.82
C ALA A 7 4.64 -20.10 -18.11
N ARG A 8 4.47 -20.91 -19.17
CA ARG A 8 3.90 -20.50 -20.45
C ARG A 8 2.38 -20.66 -20.45
N CYS A 9 1.64 -19.55 -20.38
CA CYS A 9 0.21 -19.52 -20.65
C CYS A 9 -0.04 -19.62 -22.17
N HIS A 10 -0.83 -20.60 -22.61
CA HIS A 10 -1.06 -20.94 -24.02
C HIS A 10 -2.36 -20.30 -24.56
N THR A 11 -2.46 -18.97 -24.59
CA THR A 11 -3.50 -18.29 -25.38
C THR A 11 -2.94 -17.06 -26.11
N PRO A 12 -3.30 -16.82 -27.40
CA PRO A 12 -2.66 -15.79 -28.23
C PRO A 12 -3.01 -14.34 -27.86
N THR A 13 -3.88 -14.13 -26.86
CA THR A 13 -4.41 -12.82 -26.47
C THR A 13 -3.91 -12.32 -25.11
N CYS A 14 -3.16 -13.13 -24.35
CA CYS A 14 -2.58 -12.70 -23.08
C CYS A 14 -1.28 -11.93 -23.32
N ARG A 15 -1.43 -10.72 -23.84
CA ARG A 15 -0.39 -9.69 -23.81
C ARG A 15 -0.62 -8.86 -22.55
N TRP A 16 -0.23 -9.40 -21.39
CA TRP A 16 0.03 -8.56 -20.21
C TRP A 16 1.27 -7.75 -20.55
N PHE A 17 1.05 -6.69 -21.32
CA PHE A 17 2.05 -5.71 -21.62
C PHE A 17 2.62 -5.21 -20.31
N SER A 18 3.94 -5.11 -20.26
CA SER A 18 4.68 -4.31 -19.30
C SER A 18 4.08 -2.90 -19.27
N VAL A 19 3.16 -2.66 -18.33
CA VAL A 19 2.71 -1.31 -18.00
C VAL A 19 3.85 -0.73 -17.18
N THR A 20 4.72 0.06 -17.81
CA THR A 20 5.55 1.03 -17.09
C THR A 20 4.59 1.84 -16.21
N ALA A 21 4.77 1.75 -14.89
CA ALA A 21 3.86 2.15 -13.82
C ALA A 21 2.89 3.29 -14.22
N SER A 22 1.77 2.91 -14.84
CA SER A 22 0.72 3.84 -15.21
C SER A 22 -0.21 3.87 -14.01
N SER A 23 -0.15 4.97 -13.26
CA SER A 23 -0.87 5.09 -12.02
C SER A 23 -2.38 4.96 -12.25
N LEU A 24 -3.10 4.28 -11.36
CA LEU A 24 -4.57 4.28 -11.35
C LEU A 24 -5.16 5.69 -11.17
N PHE A 25 -4.33 6.67 -10.78
CA PHE A 25 -4.70 8.08 -10.70
C PHE A 25 -4.60 8.82 -12.05
N ASP A 26 -4.07 8.18 -13.11
CA ASP A 26 -4.16 8.70 -14.46
C ASP A 26 -5.61 8.58 -14.96
N ALA A 27 -6.23 9.74 -15.24
CA ALA A 27 -7.63 9.81 -15.60
C ALA A 27 -7.95 9.10 -16.93
N ASP A 28 -7.02 9.09 -17.91
CA ASP A 28 -7.21 8.39 -19.17
C ASP A 28 -7.12 6.88 -18.95
N LEU A 29 -6.09 6.41 -18.25
CA LEU A 29 -5.93 4.99 -17.92
C LEU A 29 -7.13 4.47 -17.15
N PHE A 30 -7.59 5.21 -16.13
CA PHE A 30 -8.73 4.83 -15.32
C PHE A 30 -10.00 4.73 -16.16
N ARG A 31 -10.25 5.72 -17.03
CA ARG A 31 -11.39 5.70 -17.97
C ARG A 31 -11.34 4.48 -18.90
N ARG A 32 -10.19 4.22 -19.55
CA ARG A 32 -10.01 3.07 -20.44
C ARG A 32 -10.19 1.74 -19.71
N GLY A 33 -9.68 1.64 -18.48
CA GLY A 33 -9.85 0.46 -17.64
C GLY A 33 -11.32 0.18 -17.34
N LYS A 34 -12.09 1.21 -16.99
CA LYS A 34 -13.55 1.08 -16.80
C LYS A 34 -14.25 0.63 -18.08
N GLU A 35 -13.96 1.24 -19.22
CA GLU A 35 -14.55 0.85 -20.51
C GLU A 35 -14.21 -0.60 -20.88
N PHE A 36 -12.95 -1.01 -20.65
CA PHE A 36 -12.52 -2.39 -20.87
C PHE A 36 -13.32 -3.37 -19.99
N LEU A 37 -13.45 -3.10 -18.69
CA LEU A 37 -14.22 -3.97 -17.79
C LEU A 37 -15.71 -4.01 -18.16
N ARG A 38 -16.31 -2.87 -18.49
CA ARG A 38 -17.73 -2.80 -18.90
C ARG A 38 -18.03 -3.62 -20.15
N THR A 39 -17.13 -3.61 -21.12
CA THR A 39 -17.31 -4.35 -22.38
C THR A 39 -17.06 -5.85 -22.24
N ARG A 40 -16.34 -6.28 -21.21
CA ARG A 40 -15.96 -7.69 -21.00
C ARG A 40 -16.82 -8.40 -19.96
N ASP A 41 -17.40 -7.67 -19.03
CA ASP A 41 -18.15 -8.25 -17.91
C ASP A 41 -19.45 -7.47 -17.64
N PRO A 42 -20.62 -8.04 -17.99
CA PRO A 42 -21.91 -7.39 -17.76
C PRO A 42 -22.30 -7.27 -16.28
N VAL A 43 -21.74 -8.12 -15.40
CA VAL A 43 -21.94 -8.02 -13.95
C VAL A 43 -21.19 -6.80 -13.43
N LEU A 44 -19.92 -6.63 -13.81
CA LEU A 44 -19.16 -5.44 -13.45
C LEU A 44 -19.76 -4.17 -14.05
N ALA A 45 -20.28 -4.22 -15.28
CA ALA A 45 -20.96 -3.07 -15.88
C ALA A 45 -22.15 -2.61 -15.04
N ARG A 46 -23.00 -3.54 -14.60
CA ARG A 46 -24.14 -3.26 -13.72
C ARG A 46 -23.70 -2.69 -12.37
N VAL A 47 -22.68 -3.28 -11.74
CA VAL A 47 -22.13 -2.77 -10.46
C VAL A 47 -21.63 -1.34 -10.62
N MET A 48 -20.95 -1.02 -11.72
CA MET A 48 -20.48 0.35 -11.99
C MET A 48 -21.64 1.33 -12.20
N ASP A 49 -22.74 0.91 -12.83
CA ASP A 49 -23.93 1.75 -13.00
C ASP A 49 -24.63 2.03 -11.66
N GLU A 50 -24.65 1.05 -10.75
CA GLU A 50 -25.22 1.19 -9.40
C GLU A 50 -24.32 2.01 -8.45
N CYS A 51 -22.99 1.84 -8.53
CA CYS A 51 -22.03 2.59 -7.70
C CYS A 51 -21.84 4.05 -8.13
N GLY A 52 -22.03 4.37 -9.41
CA GLY A 52 -21.85 5.73 -9.94
C GLY A 52 -20.38 6.15 -10.09
N GLU A 53 -20.11 7.45 -9.95
CA GLU A 53 -18.77 8.02 -10.16
C GLU A 53 -17.81 7.58 -9.04
N VAL A 54 -16.80 6.78 -9.39
CA VAL A 54 -15.69 6.44 -8.50
C VAL A 54 -14.56 7.47 -8.67
N ARG A 55 -14.16 8.10 -7.57
CA ARG A 55 -13.00 8.99 -7.50
C ARG A 55 -11.89 8.29 -6.72
N LEU A 56 -10.79 7.99 -7.41
CA LEU A 56 -9.54 7.61 -6.76
C LEU A 56 -8.73 8.88 -6.50
N ALA A 57 -8.30 9.06 -5.26
CA ALA A 57 -7.40 10.13 -4.88
C ALA A 57 -6.07 9.52 -4.44
N PRO A 58 -4.92 10.01 -4.93
CA PRO A 58 -3.64 9.61 -4.38
C PRO A 58 -3.59 10.01 -2.91
N ASN A 59 -3.12 9.08 -2.09
CA ASN A 59 -2.82 9.30 -0.71
C ASN A 59 -1.64 10.28 -0.65
N GLY A 60 -1.74 11.36 0.13
CA GLY A 60 -0.72 12.41 0.19
C GLY A 60 0.54 12.05 0.98
N TYR A 61 0.91 10.77 1.04
CA TYR A 61 2.04 10.29 1.84
C TYR A 61 3.37 10.73 1.27
N ARG A 62 4.29 11.06 2.18
CA ARG A 62 5.63 11.55 1.84
C ARG A 62 6.65 10.43 1.67
N SER A 63 6.36 9.25 2.20
CA SER A 63 7.23 8.07 2.13
C SER A 63 6.45 6.76 2.06
N HIS A 64 7.09 5.72 1.53
CA HIS A 64 6.53 4.36 1.53
C HIS A 64 6.41 3.81 2.97
N PHE A 65 7.29 4.23 3.87
CA PHE A 65 7.20 3.92 5.29
C PHE A 65 5.90 4.45 5.92
N GLU A 66 5.55 5.72 5.68
CA GLU A 66 4.31 6.31 6.21
C GLU A 66 3.06 5.59 5.66
N ALA A 67 3.07 5.24 4.38
CA ALA A 67 1.99 4.48 3.75
C ALA A 67 1.85 3.06 4.34
N LEU A 68 2.96 2.36 4.61
CA LEU A 68 2.94 1.05 5.27
C LEU A 68 2.50 1.14 6.74
N ALA A 69 2.94 2.18 7.45
CA ALA A 69 2.50 2.45 8.81
C ALA A 69 0.98 2.66 8.86
N GLU A 70 0.42 3.46 7.94
CA GLU A 70 -1.03 3.62 7.81
C GLU A 70 -1.71 2.26 7.55
N ALA A 71 -1.22 1.49 6.58
CA ALA A 71 -1.80 0.20 6.25
C ALA A 71 -1.87 -0.73 7.48
N ILE A 72 -0.82 -0.79 8.30
CA ILE A 72 -0.80 -1.53 9.57
C ILE A 72 -1.86 -0.99 10.54
N VAL A 73 -2.00 0.33 10.67
CA VAL A 73 -3.02 0.94 11.54
C VAL A 73 -4.44 0.60 11.06
N TYR A 74 -4.70 0.56 9.75
CA TYR A 74 -6.04 0.35 9.20
C TYR A 74 -6.52 -1.10 9.24
N GLN A 75 -5.62 -2.07 9.44
CA GLN A 75 -5.98 -3.48 9.53
C GLN A 75 -7.07 -3.75 10.58
N GLN A 76 -8.11 -4.49 10.19
CA GLN A 76 -9.20 -4.95 11.05
C GLN A 76 -9.98 -3.82 11.78
N LEU A 77 -9.99 -2.60 11.23
CA LEU A 77 -10.74 -1.47 11.77
C LEU A 77 -11.69 -0.87 10.72
N SER A 78 -12.73 -0.17 11.18
CA SER A 78 -13.49 0.71 10.29
C SER A 78 -12.63 1.92 9.90
N GLY A 79 -12.86 2.47 8.69
CA GLY A 79 -12.09 3.62 8.20
C GLY A 79 -12.11 4.81 9.17
N MET A 80 -13.27 5.11 9.78
CA MET A 80 -13.37 6.19 10.77
C MET A 80 -12.57 5.94 12.05
N ALA A 81 -12.52 4.68 12.53
CA ALA A 81 -11.75 4.34 13.72
C ALA A 81 -10.25 4.42 13.43
N ALA A 82 -9.84 3.87 12.29
CA ALA A 82 -8.46 3.90 11.84
C ALA A 82 -7.95 5.34 11.63
N GLU A 83 -8.73 6.19 10.95
CA GLU A 83 -8.40 7.60 10.74
C GLU A 83 -8.15 8.35 12.05
N ARG A 84 -9.01 8.13 13.06
CA ARG A 84 -8.86 8.78 14.38
C ARG A 84 -7.59 8.32 15.11
N ILE A 85 -7.24 7.04 15.01
CA ILE A 85 -6.01 6.50 15.61
C ILE A 85 -4.79 7.05 14.85
N PHE A 86 -4.82 7.01 13.52
CA PHE A 86 -3.72 7.46 12.68
C PHE A 86 -3.46 8.97 12.83
N SER A 87 -4.51 9.79 12.89
CA SER A 87 -4.41 11.23 13.18
C SER A 87 -3.74 11.52 14.53
N ARG A 88 -4.06 10.74 15.58
CA ARG A 88 -3.40 10.87 16.90
C ARG A 88 -1.94 10.44 16.85
N LEU A 89 -1.65 9.34 16.15
CA LEU A 89 -0.28 8.88 15.93
C LEU A 89 0.53 9.96 15.21
N ARG A 90 0.02 10.51 14.10
CA ARG A 90 0.65 11.58 13.31
C ARG A 90 0.91 12.84 14.13
N SER A 91 0.05 13.14 15.11
CA SER A 91 0.19 14.27 16.03
C SER A 91 1.38 14.13 17.00
N LEU A 92 1.98 12.94 17.13
CA LEU A 92 3.21 12.75 17.90
C LEU A 92 4.47 13.24 17.15
N PHE A 93 4.36 13.54 15.85
CA PHE A 93 5.46 13.91 14.98
C PHE A 93 5.38 15.40 14.64
N PRO A 94 6.35 16.26 15.03
CA PRO A 94 6.27 17.70 14.85
C PRO A 94 6.18 18.16 13.38
N SER A 95 6.81 17.41 12.47
CA SER A 95 6.74 17.62 11.02
C SER A 95 5.37 17.24 10.43
N GLY A 96 4.56 16.52 11.21
CA GLY A 96 3.37 15.83 10.75
C GLY A 96 3.69 14.66 9.83
N GLU A 97 4.94 14.22 9.68
CA GLU A 97 5.33 13.03 8.92
C GLU A 97 5.82 11.96 9.90
N ILE A 98 5.30 10.74 9.77
CA ILE A 98 5.74 9.62 10.60
C ILE A 98 7.07 9.10 10.04
N THR A 99 8.18 9.38 10.73
CA THR A 99 9.51 8.90 10.31
C THR A 99 9.95 7.64 11.07
N PRO A 100 10.76 6.74 10.45
CA PRO A 100 11.24 5.53 11.12
C PRO A 100 11.99 5.83 12.43
N ARG A 101 12.87 6.84 12.40
CA ARG A 101 13.73 7.19 13.54
C ARG A 101 12.91 7.67 14.73
N GLU A 102 11.96 8.56 14.49
CA GLU A 102 11.10 9.09 15.55
C GLU A 102 10.17 8.00 16.08
N LEU A 103 9.56 7.19 15.20
CA LEU A 103 8.68 6.10 15.62
C LEU A 103 9.41 5.04 16.45
N ALA A 104 10.63 4.66 16.05
CA ALA A 104 11.48 3.74 16.80
C ALA A 104 11.86 4.29 18.19
N GLY A 105 12.00 5.61 18.33
CA GLY A 105 12.33 6.27 19.60
C GLY A 105 11.17 6.47 20.58
N LEU A 106 9.91 6.43 20.12
CA LEU A 106 8.74 6.63 20.98
C LEU A 106 8.52 5.46 21.95
N PRO A 107 8.28 5.68 23.24
CA PRO A 107 7.91 4.60 24.16
C PRO A 107 6.61 3.87 23.73
N ASP A 108 6.53 2.57 23.98
CA ASP A 108 5.38 1.74 23.59
C ASP A 108 4.07 2.21 24.25
N ASP A 109 4.13 2.70 25.49
CA ASP A 109 2.98 3.27 26.20
C ASP A 109 2.47 4.55 25.54
N VAL A 110 3.37 5.39 25.02
CA VAL A 110 3.01 6.57 24.22
C VAL A 110 2.29 6.15 22.94
N LEU A 111 2.81 5.15 22.23
CA LEU A 111 2.17 4.63 21.01
C LEU A 111 0.80 4.02 21.32
N ARG A 112 0.68 3.23 22.39
CA ARG A 112 -0.61 2.68 22.85
C ARG A 112 -1.61 3.77 23.24
N GLY A 113 -1.14 4.89 23.78
CA GLY A 113 -1.97 6.06 24.11
C GLY A 113 -2.74 6.63 22.91
N THR A 114 -2.31 6.37 21.67
CA THR A 114 -3.02 6.78 20.45
C THR A 114 -4.27 5.94 20.15
N GLY A 115 -4.39 4.75 20.77
CA GLY A 115 -5.42 3.75 20.50
C GLY A 115 -4.94 2.51 19.76
N LEU A 116 -3.62 2.36 19.55
CA LEU A 116 -3.02 1.17 18.95
C LEU A 116 -3.10 -0.04 19.89
N SER A 117 -3.34 -1.22 19.30
CA SER A 117 -3.17 -2.49 20.01
C SER A 117 -1.68 -2.79 20.21
N GLN A 118 -1.37 -3.66 21.17
CA GLN A 118 0.02 -4.08 21.41
C GLN A 118 0.66 -4.72 20.16
N MET A 119 -0.11 -5.52 19.41
CA MET A 119 0.36 -6.12 18.15
C MET A 119 0.74 -5.07 17.11
N LYS A 120 -0.09 -4.04 16.93
CA LYS A 120 0.21 -2.96 15.97
C LYS A 120 1.41 -2.12 16.41
N VAL A 121 1.60 -1.92 17.71
CA VAL A 121 2.82 -1.29 18.23
C VAL A 121 4.05 -2.11 17.86
N SER A 122 4.04 -3.44 18.08
CA SER A 122 5.15 -4.32 17.66
C SER A 122 5.43 -4.18 16.16
N TYR A 123 4.42 -4.32 15.32
CA TYR A 123 4.61 -4.25 13.86
C TYR A 123 5.13 -2.90 13.37
N LEU A 124 4.67 -1.79 13.97
CA LEU A 124 5.19 -0.47 13.63
C LEU A 124 6.66 -0.32 14.07
N LYS A 125 7.03 -0.87 15.24
CA LYS A 125 8.41 -0.88 15.72
C LYS A 125 9.32 -1.71 14.82
N ASP A 126 8.88 -2.91 14.44
CA ASP A 126 9.62 -3.81 13.55
C ASP A 126 9.83 -3.15 12.18
N LEU A 127 8.76 -2.55 11.61
CA LEU A 127 8.83 -1.77 10.38
C LEU A 127 9.85 -0.62 10.51
N ALA A 128 9.85 0.11 11.63
CA ALA A 128 10.79 1.21 11.85
C ALA A 128 12.24 0.74 11.97
N VAL A 129 12.49 -0.38 12.66
CA VAL A 129 13.82 -0.98 12.76
C VAL A 129 14.31 -1.45 11.39
N HIS A 130 13.43 -2.08 10.60
CA HIS A 130 13.75 -2.51 9.24
C HIS A 130 14.09 -1.32 8.34
N ALA A 131 13.28 -0.26 8.37
CA ALA A 131 13.50 0.96 7.59
C ALA A 131 14.80 1.71 7.93
N LEU A 132 15.41 1.42 9.08
CA LEU A 132 16.69 2.00 9.49
C LEU A 132 17.90 1.14 9.07
N GLN A 133 17.69 -0.05 8.51
CA GLN A 133 18.77 -0.89 8.01
C GLN A 133 19.34 -0.33 6.69
N PRO A 134 20.66 -0.42 6.46
CA PRO A 134 21.31 0.15 5.27
C PRO A 134 20.86 -0.45 3.93
N ASP A 135 20.38 -1.70 3.93
CA ASP A 135 19.96 -2.43 2.72
C ASP A 135 18.42 -2.60 2.63
N ASN A 136 17.65 -1.72 3.28
CA ASN A 136 16.19 -1.82 3.22
C ASN A 136 15.66 -1.45 1.82
N HIS A 137 14.70 -2.22 1.32
CA HIS A 137 14.10 -1.97 0.00
C HIS A 137 12.93 -0.99 0.03
N LEU A 138 12.58 -0.45 1.21
CA LEU A 138 11.33 0.30 1.41
C LEU A 138 11.26 1.57 0.58
N GLU A 139 12.36 2.31 0.40
CA GLU A 139 12.36 3.51 -0.43
C GLU A 139 12.27 3.22 -1.94
N ARG A 140 12.57 1.98 -2.33
CA ARG A 140 12.67 1.54 -3.73
C ARG A 140 11.53 0.61 -4.15
N LEU A 141 10.49 0.41 -3.33
CA LEU A 141 9.39 -0.50 -3.68
C LEU A 141 8.71 -0.12 -5.00
N HIS A 142 8.66 1.17 -5.35
CA HIS A 142 8.11 1.63 -6.63
C HIS A 142 8.94 1.20 -7.87
N GLU A 143 10.17 0.72 -7.68
CA GLU A 143 11.03 0.17 -8.74
C GLU A 143 10.83 -1.33 -8.94
N LEU A 144 10.20 -2.00 -7.97
CA LEU A 144 10.06 -3.46 -7.92
C LEU A 144 8.76 -3.90 -8.61
N ALA A 145 8.77 -5.11 -9.18
CA ALA A 145 7.54 -5.76 -9.62
C ALA A 145 6.69 -6.22 -8.44
N ASP A 146 5.37 -6.40 -8.62
CA ASP A 146 4.43 -6.76 -7.55
C ASP A 146 4.88 -7.98 -6.72
N ASN A 147 5.40 -9.03 -7.37
CA ASN A 147 5.89 -10.22 -6.69
C ASN A 147 7.14 -9.94 -5.84
N GLU A 148 8.00 -9.03 -6.28
CA GLU A 148 9.20 -8.63 -5.55
C GLU A 148 8.84 -7.73 -4.35
N VAL A 149 7.82 -6.87 -4.51
CA VAL A 149 7.25 -6.09 -3.39
C VAL A 149 6.66 -7.03 -2.34
N GLU A 150 5.87 -8.03 -2.74
CA GLU A 150 5.31 -9.01 -1.82
C GLU A 150 6.41 -9.73 -1.04
N GLU A 151 7.41 -10.26 -1.74
CA GLU A 151 8.55 -10.95 -1.11
C GLU A 151 9.31 -10.05 -0.13
N ALA A 152 9.49 -8.77 -0.47
CA ALA A 152 10.16 -7.81 0.40
C ALA A 152 9.31 -7.52 1.66
N LEU A 153 8.00 -7.33 1.52
CA LEU A 153 7.11 -6.97 2.63
C LEU A 153 6.82 -8.15 3.58
N VAL A 154 6.83 -9.39 3.09
CA VAL A 154 6.62 -10.60 3.93
C VAL A 154 7.82 -10.87 4.86
N ARG A 155 9.00 -10.36 4.52
CA ARG A 155 10.24 -10.52 5.30
C ARG A 155 10.46 -9.42 6.35
N LEU A 156 9.49 -8.50 6.50
CA LEU A 156 9.52 -7.42 7.49
C LEU A 156 9.40 -7.94 8.92
#